data_AF-A0A959H3S2-F1
#
_entry.id   AF-A0A959H3S2-F1
#
_cell.length_a   1.000
_cell.length_b   1.000
_cell.length_c   1.000
_cell.angle_alpha   90.00
_cell.angle_beta   90.00
_cell.angle_gamma   90.00
#
_symmetry.space_group_name_H-M   'P 1'
#
loop_
_entity.id
_entity.type
_entity.pdbx_description
1 polymer ?
#
loop_
_entity_poly.entity_id
_entity_poly.type
_entity_poly.pdbx_seq_one_letter_code
_entity_poly.pdbx_strand_id
1 'polypeptide(L)'
;SFALRAKEHPGIAFTISGHTDSIGSHHESLSRARVESVLAYLEVRHQLPRLRFVSIAAGAGQPAADNATGAGRQLNRRVDIRHADFSMPAVIYRQTLEQTMAGHTAQAFKTLNVWLHLAPQRQKLLMLFDPRLDSIKSGPRWAAVQAAVRKSYGRYAQPELAFLLDSLWAEDQRHRTLKYYIENLGVYLHDYDEGATKWDVDFPASDAAIAVADSVHFLGMQGIIEAEGWPVSSAVGERAATAAFLVVNHHLDTATLAFYLPRLKQRCLEGEAEWLWYATMYDRLQVLKGLPQRYGTQYRRVEGEEEEYELFPLEDAAMVDKWRDELGLGVLQKKKCDQIVFNEP
;
A
#
# COMPACT_ATOMS: atom_id res chain seq x y z
N SER A 1 -14.06 -25.40 -23.10
CA SER A 1 -13.88 -24.03 -23.64
C SER A 1 -13.20 -23.15 -22.60
N PHE A 2 -12.73 -21.93 -22.94
CA PHE A 2 -12.19 -20.96 -21.96
C PHE A 2 -13.18 -20.73 -20.80
N ALA A 3 -14.45 -20.47 -21.13
CA ALA A 3 -15.43 -20.09 -20.13
C ALA A 3 -15.71 -21.19 -19.09
N LEU A 4 -15.67 -22.47 -19.48
CA LEU A 4 -15.80 -23.60 -18.55
C LEU A 4 -14.66 -23.59 -17.51
N ARG A 5 -13.41 -23.48 -17.98
CA ARG A 5 -12.23 -23.42 -17.11
C ARG A 5 -12.25 -22.19 -16.21
N ALA A 6 -12.64 -21.04 -16.74
CA ALA A 6 -12.79 -19.83 -15.93
C ALA A 6 -13.84 -20.00 -14.80
N LYS A 7 -14.92 -20.76 -15.03
CA LYS A 7 -15.91 -21.07 -13.99
C LYS A 7 -15.39 -22.02 -12.92
N GLU A 8 -14.60 -23.02 -13.31
CA GLU A 8 -13.96 -23.97 -12.38
C GLU A 8 -12.96 -23.28 -11.45
N HIS A 9 -12.43 -22.12 -11.86
CA HIS A 9 -11.48 -21.33 -11.07
C HIS A 9 -12.01 -19.91 -10.78
N PRO A 10 -13.00 -19.72 -9.90
CA PRO A 10 -13.67 -18.43 -9.69
C PRO A 10 -12.76 -17.34 -9.10
N GLY A 11 -11.68 -17.72 -8.41
CA GLY A 11 -10.70 -16.78 -7.82
C GLY A 11 -9.69 -16.21 -8.81
N ILE A 12 -9.64 -16.72 -10.04
CA ILE A 12 -8.70 -16.28 -11.06
C ILE A 12 -9.21 -15.03 -11.77
N ALA A 13 -8.35 -14.02 -11.87
CA ALA A 13 -8.56 -12.86 -12.73
C ALA A 13 -7.83 -13.01 -14.07
N PHE A 14 -8.21 -12.21 -15.05
CA PHE A 14 -7.72 -12.26 -16.41
C PHE A 14 -7.39 -10.86 -16.93
N THR A 15 -6.46 -10.78 -17.87
CA THR A 15 -6.32 -9.61 -18.74
C THR A 15 -7.02 -9.91 -20.06
N ILE A 16 -7.70 -8.92 -20.61
CA ILE A 16 -8.33 -9.00 -21.93
C ILE A 16 -7.86 -7.80 -22.76
N SER A 17 -7.16 -8.06 -23.85
CA SER A 17 -6.57 -7.02 -24.69
C SER A 17 -7.16 -7.07 -26.11
N GLY A 18 -7.67 -5.93 -26.56
CA GLY A 18 -8.15 -5.76 -27.93
C GLY A 18 -7.05 -5.21 -28.82
N HIS A 19 -6.90 -5.79 -29.99
CA HIS A 19 -5.87 -5.40 -30.97
C HIS A 19 -6.51 -5.08 -32.32
N THR A 20 -5.83 -4.24 -33.08
CA THR A 20 -6.15 -3.90 -34.47
C THR A 20 -4.94 -4.14 -35.37
N ASP A 21 -5.18 -4.21 -36.67
CA ASP A 21 -4.10 -3.97 -37.64
C ASP A 21 -3.76 -2.48 -37.70
N SER A 22 -2.77 -2.12 -38.53
CA SER A 22 -2.28 -0.74 -38.67
C SER A 22 -3.05 0.11 -39.69
N ILE A 23 -4.22 -0.34 -40.16
CA ILE A 23 -5.02 0.37 -41.18
C ILE A 23 -6.17 1.14 -40.53
N GLY A 24 -6.27 2.44 -40.82
CA GLY A 24 -7.31 3.32 -40.31
C GLY A 24 -6.78 4.33 -39.29
N SER A 25 -7.68 4.97 -38.53
CA SER A 25 -7.32 6.11 -37.65
C SER A 25 -7.97 6.08 -36.25
N HIS A 26 -8.58 4.97 -35.84
CA HIS A 26 -9.33 4.87 -34.57
C HIS A 26 -9.03 3.56 -33.83
N HIS A 27 -7.75 3.21 -33.74
CA HIS A 27 -7.32 1.90 -33.26
C HIS A 27 -7.66 1.62 -31.80
N GLU A 28 -7.53 2.62 -30.93
CA GLU A 28 -7.81 2.47 -29.50
C GLU A 28 -9.31 2.26 -29.24
N SER A 29 -10.18 3.08 -29.83
CA SER A 29 -11.63 2.96 -29.66
C SER A 29 -12.16 1.66 -30.28
N LEU A 30 -11.65 1.24 -31.43
CA LEU A 30 -11.99 -0.05 -32.05
C LEU A 30 -11.54 -1.23 -31.19
N SER A 31 -10.33 -1.16 -30.63
CA SER A 31 -9.81 -2.17 -29.71
C SER A 31 -10.67 -2.29 -28.45
N ARG A 32 -11.05 -1.15 -27.86
CA ARG A 32 -11.97 -1.10 -26.71
C ARG A 32 -13.32 -1.72 -27.05
N ALA A 33 -13.91 -1.38 -28.20
CA ALA A 33 -15.19 -1.93 -28.63
C ALA A 33 -15.14 -3.46 -28.82
N ARG A 34 -14.02 -4.01 -29.31
CA ARG A 34 -13.81 -5.45 -29.42
C ARG A 34 -13.78 -6.13 -28.05
N VAL A 35 -13.02 -5.57 -27.10
CA VAL A 35 -12.96 -6.08 -25.71
C VAL A 35 -14.37 -6.08 -25.10
N GLU A 36 -15.08 -4.97 -25.22
CA GLU A 36 -16.44 -4.83 -24.69
C GLU A 36 -17.42 -5.85 -25.27
N SER A 37 -17.33 -6.13 -26.58
CA SER A 37 -18.15 -7.15 -27.24
C SER A 37 -17.89 -8.55 -26.69
N VAL A 38 -16.61 -8.92 -26.50
CA VAL A 38 -16.23 -10.21 -25.93
C VAL A 38 -16.66 -10.32 -24.47
N LEU A 39 -16.46 -9.27 -23.66
CA LEU A 39 -16.91 -9.24 -22.27
C LEU A 39 -18.43 -9.38 -22.16
N ALA A 40 -19.19 -8.68 -23.00
CA ALA A 40 -20.65 -8.80 -23.05
C ALA A 40 -21.08 -10.23 -23.40
N TYR A 41 -20.43 -10.87 -24.38
CA TYR A 41 -20.70 -12.26 -24.72
C TYR A 41 -20.40 -13.21 -23.55
N LEU A 42 -19.25 -13.06 -22.88
CA LEU A 42 -18.86 -13.90 -21.74
C LEU A 42 -19.81 -13.71 -20.55
N GLU A 43 -20.23 -12.48 -20.27
CA GLU A 43 -21.18 -12.17 -19.20
C GLU A 43 -22.57 -12.74 -19.50
N VAL A 44 -23.15 -12.44 -20.67
CA VAL A 44 -24.52 -12.85 -21.01
C VAL A 44 -24.63 -14.35 -21.26
N ARG A 45 -23.73 -14.90 -22.09
CA ARG A 45 -23.84 -16.30 -22.53
C ARG A 45 -23.27 -17.27 -21.51
N HIS A 46 -22.24 -16.85 -20.79
CA HIS A 46 -21.49 -17.70 -19.87
C HIS A 46 -21.56 -17.24 -18.42
N GLN A 47 -22.23 -16.15 -18.05
CA GLN A 47 -22.31 -15.66 -16.66
C GLN A 47 -20.93 -15.44 -16.03
N LEU A 48 -19.94 -15.02 -16.83
CA LEU A 48 -18.63 -14.64 -16.32
C LEU A 48 -18.61 -13.14 -15.97
N PRO A 49 -18.41 -12.77 -14.70
CA PRO A 49 -18.44 -11.36 -14.29
C PRO A 49 -17.31 -10.55 -14.92
N ARG A 50 -17.63 -9.35 -15.41
CA ARG A 50 -16.66 -8.36 -15.93
C ARG A 50 -15.59 -7.96 -14.90
N LEU A 51 -15.94 -8.03 -13.62
CA LEU A 51 -15.03 -7.75 -12.50
C LEU A 51 -13.79 -8.65 -12.46
N ARG A 52 -13.80 -9.77 -13.20
CA ARG A 52 -12.66 -10.68 -13.31
C ARG A 52 -11.65 -10.28 -14.38
N PHE A 53 -11.90 -9.20 -15.12
CA PHE A 53 -11.10 -8.84 -16.29
C PHE A 53 -10.50 -7.45 -16.14
N VAL A 54 -9.19 -7.32 -16.40
CA VAL A 54 -8.55 -6.04 -16.68
C VAL A 54 -8.62 -5.80 -18.19
N SER A 55 -9.35 -4.75 -18.59
CA SER A 55 -9.56 -4.41 -20.00
C SER A 55 -8.44 -3.53 -20.53
N ILE A 56 -7.87 -3.92 -21.66
CA ILE A 56 -6.76 -3.22 -22.31
C ILE A 56 -7.12 -2.93 -23.76
N ALA A 57 -6.99 -1.67 -24.16
CA ALA A 57 -7.14 -1.25 -25.55
C ALA A 57 -5.75 -1.09 -26.19
N ALA A 58 -5.17 -2.19 -26.68
CA ALA A 58 -3.79 -2.19 -27.18
C ALA A 58 -3.62 -1.52 -28.56
N GLY A 59 -4.71 -1.29 -29.29
CA GLY A 59 -4.65 -0.64 -30.60
C GLY A 59 -3.83 -1.47 -31.59
N ALA A 60 -3.02 -0.78 -32.39
CA ALA A 60 -2.11 -1.40 -33.36
C ALA A 60 -0.68 -1.58 -32.81
N GLY A 61 -0.43 -1.23 -31.54
CA GLY A 61 0.93 -1.12 -30.98
C GLY A 61 1.63 -2.45 -30.68
N GLN A 62 0.90 -3.57 -30.70
CA GLN A 62 1.43 -4.91 -30.41
C GLN A 62 1.00 -5.93 -31.50
N PRO A 63 1.56 -5.82 -32.72
CA PRO A 63 1.23 -6.73 -33.82
C PRO A 63 1.77 -8.14 -33.54
N ALA A 64 0.93 -9.16 -33.80
CA ALA A 64 1.31 -10.57 -33.74
C ALA A 64 1.90 -11.07 -35.07
N ALA A 65 1.67 -10.35 -36.17
CA ALA A 65 2.17 -10.67 -37.51
C ALA A 65 2.41 -9.39 -38.34
N ASP A 66 3.06 -9.54 -39.49
CA ASP A 66 3.37 -8.43 -40.38
C ASP A 66 2.12 -7.75 -40.97
N ASN A 67 1.94 -6.46 -40.70
CA ASN A 67 0.83 -5.65 -41.20
C ASN A 67 0.90 -5.36 -42.71
N ALA A 68 2.03 -5.60 -43.37
CA ALA A 68 2.14 -5.42 -44.82
C ALA A 68 1.26 -6.42 -45.59
N THR A 69 1.07 -7.63 -45.05
CA THR A 69 0.29 -8.69 -45.71
C THR A 69 -1.17 -8.70 -45.27
N GLY A 70 -2.09 -9.08 -46.17
CA GLY A 70 -3.50 -9.26 -45.82
C GLY A 70 -3.72 -10.30 -44.73
N ALA A 71 -2.97 -11.39 -44.76
CA ALA A 71 -3.01 -12.46 -43.77
C ALA A 71 -2.54 -11.98 -42.38
N GLY A 72 -1.42 -11.25 -42.31
CA GLY A 72 -0.91 -10.72 -41.05
C GLY A 72 -1.85 -9.69 -40.42
N ARG A 73 -2.46 -8.81 -41.23
CA ARG A 73 -3.52 -7.90 -40.75
C ARG A 73 -4.72 -8.64 -40.16
N GLN A 74 -5.10 -9.79 -40.72
CA GLN A 74 -6.19 -10.60 -40.15
C GLN A 74 -5.82 -11.17 -38.78
N LEU A 75 -4.58 -11.64 -38.60
CA LEU A 75 -4.08 -12.12 -37.31
C LEU A 75 -3.98 -11.01 -36.25
N ASN A 76 -3.65 -9.77 -36.67
CA ASN A 76 -3.55 -8.63 -35.75
C ASN A 76 -4.91 -8.14 -35.23
N ARG A 77 -6.00 -8.34 -35.98
CA ARG A 77 -7.38 -8.05 -35.53
C ARG A 77 -7.90 -9.13 -34.59
N ARG A 78 -7.41 -9.13 -33.35
CA ARG A 78 -7.70 -10.17 -32.36
C ARG A 78 -8.09 -9.61 -31.00
N VAL A 79 -8.56 -10.52 -30.14
CA VAL A 79 -8.71 -10.28 -28.70
C VAL A 79 -7.97 -11.40 -27.99
N ASP A 80 -7.00 -11.04 -27.15
CA ASP A 80 -6.24 -12.00 -26.35
C ASP A 80 -6.78 -11.99 -24.92
N ILE A 81 -6.99 -13.18 -24.34
CA ILE A 81 -7.32 -13.34 -22.92
C ILE A 81 -6.21 -14.15 -22.27
N ARG A 82 -5.61 -13.61 -21.20
CA ARG A 82 -4.53 -14.26 -20.44
C ARG A 82 -4.87 -14.30 -18.96
N HIS A 83 -4.25 -15.23 -18.24
CA HIS A 83 -4.24 -15.20 -16.78
C HIS A 83 -3.64 -13.87 -16.31
N ALA A 84 -4.23 -13.25 -15.30
CA ALA A 84 -3.63 -12.09 -14.66
C ALA A 84 -2.78 -12.56 -13.48
N ASP A 85 -1.55 -12.06 -13.37
CA ASP A 85 -0.68 -12.32 -12.21
C ASP A 85 -1.01 -11.41 -11.02
N PHE A 86 -2.28 -10.99 -10.93
CA PHE A 86 -2.81 -10.10 -9.93
C PHE A 86 -3.94 -10.76 -9.17
N SER A 87 -4.07 -10.42 -7.89
CA SER A 87 -5.18 -10.89 -7.07
C SER A 87 -6.51 -10.31 -7.56
N MET A 88 -7.61 -11.04 -7.33
CA MET A 88 -8.96 -10.56 -7.64
C MET A 88 -9.26 -9.19 -6.98
N PRO A 89 -8.92 -8.94 -5.70
CA PRO A 89 -9.05 -7.60 -5.11
C PRO A 89 -8.29 -6.52 -5.89
N ALA A 90 -7.04 -6.75 -6.30
CA ALA A 90 -6.28 -5.74 -7.03
C ALA A 90 -6.94 -5.36 -8.36
N VAL A 91 -7.46 -6.36 -9.09
CA VAL A 91 -8.19 -6.14 -10.36
C VAL A 91 -9.46 -5.33 -10.15
N ILE A 92 -10.25 -5.67 -9.13
CA ILE A 92 -11.49 -4.95 -8.83
C ILE A 92 -11.18 -3.53 -8.36
N TYR A 93 -10.11 -3.33 -7.59
CA TYR A 93 -9.70 -2.00 -7.14
C TYR A 93 -9.29 -1.10 -8.31
N ARG A 94 -8.53 -1.64 -9.27
CA ARG A 94 -8.23 -0.91 -10.52
C ARG A 94 -9.53 -0.46 -11.20
N GLN A 95 -10.51 -1.36 -11.34
CA GLN A 95 -11.80 -0.99 -11.93
C GLN A 95 -12.53 0.08 -11.11
N THR A 96 -12.46 0.04 -9.77
CA THR A 96 -12.98 1.13 -8.93
C THR A 96 -12.34 2.46 -9.27
N LEU A 97 -11.00 2.51 -9.34
CA LEU A 97 -10.26 3.73 -9.70
C LEU A 97 -10.64 4.24 -11.09
N GLU A 98 -10.71 3.37 -12.10
CA GLU A 98 -11.10 3.75 -13.47
C GLU A 98 -12.50 4.35 -13.51
N GLN A 99 -13.46 3.78 -12.78
CA GLN A 99 -14.83 4.30 -12.73
C GLN A 99 -14.92 5.62 -11.96
N THR A 100 -14.11 5.78 -10.92
CA THR A 100 -13.99 7.04 -10.17
C THR A 100 -13.42 8.15 -11.06
N MET A 101 -12.33 7.88 -11.78
CA MET A 101 -11.70 8.84 -12.70
C MET A 101 -12.61 9.19 -13.89
N ALA A 102 -13.42 8.25 -14.35
CA ALA A 102 -14.44 8.49 -15.38
C ALA A 102 -15.67 9.26 -14.87
N GLY A 103 -15.75 9.60 -13.59
CA GLY A 103 -16.92 10.27 -13.00
C GLY A 103 -18.16 9.37 -12.85
N HIS A 104 -18.00 8.05 -13.02
CA HIS A 104 -19.10 7.09 -12.91
C HIS A 104 -19.33 6.66 -11.45
N THR A 105 -19.68 7.62 -10.59
CA THR A 105 -19.80 7.43 -9.13
C THR A 105 -20.62 6.21 -8.73
N ALA A 106 -21.75 5.96 -9.41
CA ALA A 106 -22.61 4.81 -9.09
C ALA A 106 -21.92 3.47 -9.32
N GLN A 107 -21.16 3.37 -10.41
CA GLN A 107 -20.42 2.16 -10.77
C GLN A 107 -19.15 2.01 -9.93
N ALA A 108 -18.46 3.12 -9.60
CA ALA A 108 -17.32 3.11 -8.69
C ALA A 108 -17.68 2.52 -7.32
N PHE A 109 -18.79 2.96 -6.71
CA PHE A 109 -19.26 2.35 -5.45
C PHE A 109 -19.73 0.91 -5.61
N LYS A 110 -20.28 0.52 -6.77
CA LYS A 110 -20.66 -0.88 -7.03
C LYS A 110 -19.44 -1.79 -7.00
N THR A 111 -18.36 -1.41 -7.70
CA THR A 111 -17.12 -2.19 -7.70
C THR A 111 -16.41 -2.12 -6.35
N LEU A 112 -16.38 -0.96 -5.70
CA LEU A 112 -15.79 -0.78 -4.37
C LEU A 112 -16.46 -1.65 -3.31
N ASN A 113 -17.79 -1.78 -3.34
CA ASN A 113 -18.50 -2.65 -2.40
C ASN A 113 -18.12 -4.13 -2.59
N VAL A 114 -17.97 -4.59 -3.84
CA VAL A 114 -17.46 -5.95 -4.10
C VAL A 114 -16.02 -6.09 -3.58
N TRP A 115 -15.18 -5.09 -3.84
CA TRP A 115 -13.80 -5.07 -3.35
C TRP A 115 -13.74 -5.17 -1.82
N LEU A 116 -14.57 -4.41 -1.09
CA LEU A 116 -14.63 -4.45 0.38
C LEU A 116 -14.96 -5.83 0.95
N HIS A 117 -15.67 -6.68 0.21
CA HIS A 117 -15.94 -8.05 0.62
C HIS A 117 -14.73 -8.98 0.45
N LEU A 118 -13.85 -8.70 -0.51
CA LEU A 118 -12.74 -9.58 -0.89
C LEU A 118 -11.39 -9.12 -0.33
N ALA A 119 -11.19 -7.81 -0.15
CA ALA A 119 -9.93 -7.24 0.25
C ALA A 119 -9.52 -7.68 1.68
N PRO A 120 -8.22 -7.88 1.95
CA PRO A 120 -7.70 -8.00 3.30
C PRO A 120 -8.02 -6.76 4.15
N GLN A 121 -8.22 -6.92 5.45
CA GLN A 121 -8.55 -5.80 6.37
C GLN A 121 -7.52 -4.65 6.29
N ARG A 122 -6.22 -4.97 6.22
CA ARG A 122 -5.14 -3.96 6.12
C ARG A 122 -5.32 -3.04 4.90
N GLN A 123 -5.73 -3.61 3.76
CA GLN A 123 -5.97 -2.87 2.51
C GLN A 123 -7.22 -1.98 2.60
N LYS A 124 -8.29 -2.47 3.24
CA LYS A 124 -9.53 -1.69 3.41
C LYS A 124 -9.31 -0.36 4.11
N LEU A 125 -8.42 -0.32 5.09
CA LEU A 125 -8.04 0.93 5.73
C LEU A 125 -7.29 1.85 4.75
N LEU A 126 -6.25 1.35 4.09
CA LEU A 126 -5.43 2.13 3.16
C LEU A 126 -6.27 2.83 2.08
N MET A 127 -7.31 2.16 1.57
CA MET A 127 -8.26 2.73 0.61
C MET A 127 -8.95 4.01 1.10
N LEU A 128 -9.20 4.15 2.41
CA LEU A 128 -9.78 5.39 2.96
C LEU A 128 -8.86 6.60 2.75
N PHE A 129 -7.55 6.37 2.67
CA PHE A 129 -6.52 7.40 2.51
C PHE A 129 -6.11 7.62 1.06
N ASP A 130 -6.62 6.84 0.10
CA ASP A 130 -6.23 6.91 -1.31
C ASP A 130 -6.77 8.18 -1.99
N PRO A 131 -5.93 9.15 -2.37
CA PRO A 131 -6.37 10.42 -2.94
C PRO A 131 -7.09 10.25 -4.29
N ARG A 132 -6.84 9.14 -5.00
CA ARG A 132 -7.48 8.85 -6.29
C ARG A 132 -8.99 8.58 -6.15
N LEU A 133 -9.49 8.43 -4.92
CA LEU A 133 -10.92 8.29 -4.62
C LEU A 133 -11.60 9.59 -4.17
N ASP A 134 -10.87 10.71 -4.05
CA ASP A 134 -11.37 11.92 -3.37
C ASP A 134 -12.69 12.48 -3.94
N SER A 135 -12.92 12.33 -5.25
CA SER A 135 -14.17 12.76 -5.90
C SER A 135 -15.42 12.01 -5.40
N ILE A 136 -15.27 10.86 -4.74
CA ILE A 136 -16.36 10.07 -4.17
C ILE A 136 -16.33 9.97 -2.64
N LYS A 137 -15.37 10.61 -1.95
CA LYS A 137 -15.22 10.56 -0.48
C LYS A 137 -16.17 11.49 0.28
N SER A 138 -17.44 11.53 -0.14
CA SER A 138 -18.45 12.36 0.51
C SER A 138 -19.84 11.71 0.49
N GLY A 139 -20.71 12.20 1.37
CA GLY A 139 -22.10 11.77 1.43
C GLY A 139 -22.33 10.37 2.02
N PRO A 140 -23.58 9.89 1.99
CA PRO A 140 -24.01 8.71 2.74
C PRO A 140 -23.40 7.39 2.23
N ARG A 141 -23.09 7.29 0.93
CA ARG A 141 -22.46 6.09 0.37
C ARG A 141 -21.02 5.93 0.86
N TRP A 142 -20.27 7.03 0.96
CA TRP A 142 -18.93 7.01 1.54
C TRP A 142 -18.97 6.75 3.05
N ALA A 143 -19.92 7.34 3.78
CA ALA A 143 -20.10 7.04 5.20
C ALA A 143 -20.37 5.54 5.45
N ALA A 144 -21.14 4.89 4.59
CA ALA A 144 -21.36 3.44 4.65
C ALA A 144 -20.07 2.63 4.38
N VAL A 145 -19.22 3.08 3.46
CA VAL A 145 -17.89 2.50 3.22
C VAL A 145 -17.03 2.62 4.47
N GLN A 146 -16.92 3.81 5.07
CA GLN A 146 -16.15 4.02 6.31
C GLN A 146 -16.67 3.14 7.45
N ALA A 147 -17.99 3.03 7.62
CA ALA A 147 -18.60 2.14 8.60
C ALA A 147 -18.29 0.66 8.36
N ALA A 148 -18.28 0.22 7.09
CA ALA A 148 -17.91 -1.14 6.72
C ALA A 148 -16.42 -1.43 7.02
N VAL A 149 -15.53 -0.48 6.75
CA VAL A 149 -14.10 -0.59 7.10
C VAL A 149 -13.94 -0.68 8.61
N ARG A 150 -14.56 0.21 9.39
CA ARG A 150 -14.54 0.19 10.87
C ARG A 150 -15.04 -1.14 11.42
N LYS A 151 -16.18 -1.63 10.91
CA LYS A 151 -16.74 -2.95 11.30
C LYS A 151 -15.78 -4.11 11.05
N SER A 152 -14.90 -4.01 10.05
CA SER A 152 -13.93 -5.09 9.74
C SER A 152 -12.88 -5.31 10.83
N TYR A 153 -12.75 -4.38 11.79
CA TYR A 153 -11.88 -4.52 12.97
C TYR A 153 -12.52 -5.35 14.10
N GLY A 154 -13.77 -5.79 13.96
CA GLY A 154 -14.48 -6.56 14.99
C GLY A 154 -13.83 -7.90 15.38
N ARG A 155 -12.78 -8.34 14.67
CA ARG A 155 -11.97 -9.51 15.01
C ARG A 155 -11.00 -9.28 16.17
N TYR A 156 -10.66 -8.03 16.45
CA TYR A 156 -9.70 -7.65 17.48
C TYR A 156 -10.38 -7.57 18.85
N ALA A 157 -9.63 -7.82 19.92
CA ALA A 157 -10.15 -7.73 21.28
C ALA A 157 -10.57 -6.29 21.64
N GLN A 158 -9.91 -5.29 21.04
CA GLN A 158 -10.24 -3.87 21.16
C GLN A 158 -10.48 -3.25 19.77
N PRO A 159 -11.66 -3.46 19.16
CA PRO A 159 -11.91 -3.12 17.76
C PRO A 159 -11.77 -1.62 17.46
N GLU A 160 -12.29 -0.80 18.38
CA GLU A 160 -12.32 0.66 18.21
C GLU A 160 -10.94 1.27 18.36
N LEU A 161 -10.17 0.80 19.35
CA LEU A 161 -8.78 1.19 19.52
C LEU A 161 -7.93 0.73 18.33
N ALA A 162 -8.16 -0.49 17.83
CA ALA A 162 -7.49 -1.01 16.65
C ALA A 162 -7.72 -0.14 15.40
N PHE A 163 -8.98 0.24 15.14
CA PHE A 163 -9.30 1.12 14.02
C PHE A 163 -8.65 2.51 14.18
N LEU A 164 -8.71 3.08 15.39
CA LEU A 164 -8.13 4.38 15.69
C LEU A 164 -6.61 4.39 15.49
N LEU A 165 -5.91 3.41 16.07
CA LEU A 165 -4.46 3.29 15.98
C LEU A 165 -3.98 3.01 14.56
N ASP A 166 -4.66 2.13 13.82
CA ASP A 166 -4.29 1.84 12.42
C ASP A 166 -4.55 3.06 11.52
N SER A 167 -5.62 3.83 11.79
CA SER A 167 -5.86 5.12 11.11
C SER A 167 -4.77 6.15 11.43
N LEU A 168 -4.33 6.22 12.68
CA LEU A 168 -3.25 7.11 13.10
C LEU A 168 -1.90 6.69 12.49
N TRP A 169 -1.64 5.38 12.36
CA TRP A 169 -0.49 4.87 11.59
C TRP A 169 -0.52 5.40 10.15
N ALA A 170 -1.68 5.33 9.48
CA ALA A 170 -1.80 5.81 8.11
C ALA A 170 -1.58 7.33 8.02
N GLU A 171 -2.16 8.12 8.93
CA GLU A 171 -1.95 9.57 8.98
C GLU A 171 -0.49 9.94 9.26
N ASP A 172 0.17 9.29 10.22
CA ASP A 172 1.58 9.52 10.55
C ASP A 172 2.51 9.17 9.37
N GLN A 173 2.18 8.12 8.62
CA GLN A 173 2.95 7.69 7.46
C GLN A 173 2.58 8.39 6.15
N ARG A 174 1.56 9.26 6.15
CA ARG A 174 0.99 9.92 4.96
C ARG A 174 2.06 10.51 4.03
N HIS A 175 2.95 11.32 4.57
CA HIS A 175 3.98 12.03 3.80
C HIS A 175 5.31 11.27 3.70
N ARG A 176 5.34 10.00 4.13
CA ARG A 176 6.55 9.19 4.24
C ARG A 176 6.44 7.94 3.38
N THR A 177 5.71 6.94 3.87
CA THR A 177 5.70 5.59 3.27
C THR A 177 4.32 5.19 2.78
N LEU A 178 3.24 5.87 3.18
CA LEU A 178 1.87 5.48 2.90
C LEU A 178 1.59 5.30 1.40
N LYS A 179 2.18 6.14 0.54
CA LYS A 179 1.99 6.07 -0.91
C LYS A 179 2.29 4.68 -1.47
N TYR A 180 3.39 4.05 -1.04
CA TYR A 180 3.81 2.74 -1.53
C TYR A 180 2.80 1.64 -1.17
N TYR A 181 2.14 1.75 -0.01
CA TYR A 181 1.08 0.82 0.38
C TYR A 181 -0.19 1.01 -0.45
N ILE A 182 -0.51 2.26 -0.81
CA ILE A 182 -1.74 2.60 -1.56
C ILE A 182 -1.59 2.29 -3.05
N GLU A 183 -0.41 2.53 -3.64
CA GLU A 183 -0.11 2.20 -5.03
C GLU A 183 -0.32 0.71 -5.30
N ASN A 184 0.08 -0.13 -4.34
CA ASN A 184 -0.05 -1.59 -4.41
C ASN A 184 -1.48 -2.13 -4.16
N LEU A 185 -2.48 -1.28 -3.89
CA LEU A 185 -3.88 -1.72 -3.76
C LEU A 185 -4.49 -2.12 -5.11
N GLY A 186 -4.03 -1.50 -6.19
CA GLY A 186 -4.53 -1.69 -7.55
C GLY A 186 -3.53 -2.41 -8.44
N VAL A 187 -3.98 -2.73 -9.65
CA VAL A 187 -3.12 -3.23 -10.71
C VAL A 187 -2.48 -2.06 -11.45
N TYR A 188 -1.15 -2.09 -11.61
CA TYR A 188 -0.38 -1.24 -12.51
C TYR A 188 0.21 -2.10 -13.65
N LEU A 189 -0.14 -1.80 -14.89
CA LEU A 189 0.33 -2.51 -16.07
C LEU A 189 1.41 -1.67 -16.76
N HIS A 190 2.69 -1.95 -16.50
CA HIS A 190 3.80 -1.15 -17.02
C HIS A 190 3.69 -0.83 -18.52
N ASP A 191 3.45 -1.84 -19.36
CA ASP A 191 3.29 -1.68 -20.83
C ASP A 191 2.19 -0.72 -21.28
N TYR A 192 1.22 -0.39 -20.41
CA TYR A 192 0.04 0.40 -20.76
C TYR A 192 -0.18 1.63 -19.88
N ASP A 193 0.40 1.66 -18.68
CA ASP A 193 0.22 2.72 -17.69
C ASP A 193 1.48 3.58 -17.50
N GLU A 194 2.60 3.21 -18.12
CA GLU A 194 3.83 4.02 -18.07
C GLU A 194 3.56 5.45 -18.57
N GLY A 195 4.00 6.43 -17.76
CA GLY A 195 3.77 7.86 -18.00
C GLY A 195 2.36 8.37 -17.69
N ALA A 196 1.41 7.51 -17.29
CA ALA A 196 0.06 7.94 -16.93
C ALA A 196 0.00 8.40 -15.46
N THR A 197 0.02 9.71 -15.25
CA THR A 197 -0.01 10.32 -13.90
C THR A 197 -1.31 10.13 -13.12
N LYS A 198 -2.37 9.67 -13.78
CA LYS A 198 -3.65 9.37 -13.12
C LYS A 198 -3.53 8.28 -12.05
N TRP A 199 -2.48 7.46 -12.11
CA TRP A 199 -2.26 6.36 -11.17
C TRP A 199 -1.43 6.76 -9.95
N ASP A 200 -0.78 7.93 -10.01
CA ASP A 200 0.14 8.41 -9.00
C ASP A 200 -0.59 8.64 -7.67
N VAL A 201 0.12 8.34 -6.58
CA VAL A 201 -0.36 8.58 -5.21
C VAL A 201 0.56 9.59 -4.55
N ASP A 202 0.10 10.83 -4.51
CA ASP A 202 0.88 11.93 -3.95
C ASP A 202 0.26 12.51 -2.69
N PHE A 203 1.14 12.77 -1.72
CA PHE A 203 0.82 13.48 -0.48
C PHE A 203 1.80 14.64 -0.30
N PRO A 204 1.70 15.70 -1.12
CA PRO A 204 2.64 16.82 -1.02
C PRO A 204 2.47 17.55 0.33
N ALA A 205 3.59 17.80 1.01
CA ALA A 205 3.66 18.62 2.21
C ALA A 205 5.05 19.22 2.38
N SER A 206 5.14 20.36 3.06
CA SER A 206 6.42 20.92 3.50
C SER A 206 6.89 20.25 4.79
N ASP A 207 8.20 20.29 5.06
CA ASP A 207 8.76 19.79 6.33
C ASP A 207 8.10 20.43 7.56
N ALA A 208 7.74 21.72 7.46
CA ALA A 208 7.02 22.42 8.52
C ALA A 208 5.61 21.84 8.74
N ALA A 209 4.88 21.51 7.67
CA ALA A 209 3.56 20.89 7.79
C ALA A 209 3.65 19.47 8.38
N ILE A 210 4.68 18.71 7.99
CA ILE A 210 4.95 17.38 8.54
C ILE A 210 5.27 17.48 10.04
N ALA A 211 6.12 18.42 10.47
CA ALA A 211 6.45 18.62 11.88
C ALA A 211 5.22 19.02 12.73
N VAL A 212 4.32 19.82 12.17
CA VAL A 212 3.04 20.15 12.82
C VAL A 212 2.16 18.91 12.95
N ALA A 213 2.05 18.09 11.89
CA ALA A 213 1.29 16.85 11.92
C ALA A 213 1.84 15.87 12.96
N ASP A 214 3.16 15.68 13.02
CA ASP A 214 3.82 14.82 14.02
C ASP A 214 3.49 15.26 15.45
N SER A 215 3.46 16.57 15.72
CA SER A 215 3.11 17.11 17.03
C SER A 215 1.64 16.84 17.38
N VAL A 216 0.72 16.98 16.43
CA VAL A 216 -0.71 16.68 16.62
C VAL A 216 -0.93 15.19 16.86
N HIS A 217 -0.29 14.33 16.06
CA HIS A 217 -0.36 12.87 16.22
C HIS A 217 0.20 12.44 17.58
N PHE A 218 1.30 13.05 18.02
CA PHE A 218 1.89 12.78 19.33
C PHE A 218 0.93 13.11 20.47
N LEU A 219 0.27 14.28 20.45
CA LEU A 219 -0.73 14.63 21.47
C LEU A 219 -1.91 13.64 21.51
N GLY A 220 -2.36 13.18 20.34
CA GLY A 220 -3.39 12.14 20.24
C GLY A 220 -2.92 10.80 20.82
N MET A 221 -1.72 10.35 20.45
CA MET A 221 -1.12 9.12 20.95
C MET A 221 -0.86 9.17 22.46
N GLN A 222 -0.42 10.32 22.99
CA GLN A 222 -0.25 10.52 24.41
C GLN A 222 -1.58 10.29 25.16
N GLY A 223 -2.68 10.90 24.70
CA GLY A 223 -3.99 10.69 25.31
C GLY A 223 -4.44 9.23 25.28
N ILE A 224 -4.14 8.50 24.18
CA ILE A 224 -4.40 7.06 24.08
C ILE A 224 -3.57 6.28 25.10
N ILE A 225 -2.26 6.53 25.19
CA ILE A 225 -1.37 5.81 26.11
C ILE A 225 -1.71 6.11 27.58
N GLU A 226 -2.15 7.33 27.89
CA GLU A 226 -2.60 7.71 29.23
C GLU A 226 -3.90 6.99 29.63
N ALA A 227 -4.83 6.80 28.69
CA ALA A 227 -6.11 6.14 28.93
C ALA A 227 -6.02 4.61 28.94
N GLU A 228 -5.31 4.02 27.96
CA GLU A 228 -5.34 2.59 27.65
C GLU A 228 -4.00 1.88 27.90
N GLY A 229 -2.94 2.63 28.21
CA GLY A 229 -1.57 2.13 28.25
C GLY A 229 -0.94 2.00 26.86
N TRP A 230 0.30 1.53 26.81
CA TRP A 230 0.96 1.28 25.52
C TRP A 230 0.23 0.14 24.78
N PRO A 231 -0.12 0.31 23.49
CA PRO A 231 -0.89 -0.68 22.75
C PRO A 231 -0.32 -2.10 22.79
N VAL A 232 -1.23 -3.07 22.82
CA VAL A 232 -0.94 -4.52 22.86
C VAL A 232 -1.26 -5.10 21.49
N SER A 233 -0.25 -5.56 20.75
CA SER A 233 -0.41 -5.99 19.35
C SER A 233 -1.38 -7.16 19.18
N SER A 234 -1.45 -8.09 20.13
CA SER A 234 -2.44 -9.17 20.14
C SER A 234 -3.88 -8.67 20.31
N ALA A 235 -4.07 -7.51 20.95
CA ALA A 235 -5.38 -6.92 21.19
C ALA A 235 -5.87 -6.01 20.06
N VAL A 236 -4.95 -5.33 19.36
CA VAL A 236 -5.28 -4.32 18.32
C VAL A 236 -4.76 -4.62 16.92
N GLY A 237 -3.89 -5.62 16.77
CA GLY A 237 -3.15 -5.91 15.55
C GLY A 237 -1.80 -5.22 15.47
N GLU A 238 -0.83 -5.87 14.84
CA GLU A 238 0.58 -5.43 14.76
C GLU A 238 0.75 -4.01 14.21
N ARG A 239 0.23 -3.72 13.01
CA ARG A 239 0.39 -2.39 12.38
C ARG A 239 -0.22 -1.28 13.23
N ALA A 240 -1.38 -1.54 13.82
CA ALA A 240 -2.04 -0.62 14.74
C ALA A 240 -1.17 -0.37 15.99
N ALA A 241 -0.64 -1.41 16.62
CA ALA A 241 0.24 -1.25 17.78
C ALA A 241 1.54 -0.50 17.43
N THR A 242 2.10 -0.71 16.24
CA THR A 242 3.30 -0.01 15.76
C THR A 242 3.09 1.51 15.62
N ALA A 243 1.85 2.00 15.48
CA ALA A 243 1.54 3.43 15.45
C ALA A 243 2.13 4.18 16.66
N ALA A 244 2.06 3.58 17.85
CA ALA A 244 2.58 4.19 19.07
C ALA A 244 4.09 4.42 19.01
N PHE A 245 4.85 3.44 18.51
CA PHE A 245 6.28 3.60 18.33
C PHE A 245 6.60 4.70 17.31
N LEU A 246 5.99 4.65 16.12
CA LEU A 246 6.33 5.60 15.04
C LEU A 246 6.05 7.04 15.46
N VAL A 247 4.86 7.29 16.00
CA VAL A 247 4.44 8.63 16.45
C VAL A 247 5.35 9.15 17.57
N VAL A 248 5.65 8.34 18.59
CA VAL A 248 6.53 8.76 19.69
C VAL A 248 7.97 8.95 19.21
N ASN A 249 8.46 8.08 18.33
CA ASN A 249 9.83 8.11 17.83
C ASN A 249 10.08 9.32 16.92
N HIS A 250 9.08 9.89 16.26
CA HIS A 250 9.25 11.12 15.48
C HIS A 250 9.57 12.35 16.35
N HIS A 251 9.27 12.31 17.65
CA HIS A 251 9.52 13.40 18.58
C HIS A 251 11.03 13.69 18.76
N LEU A 252 11.39 14.97 18.93
CA LEU A 252 12.79 15.42 19.13
C LEU A 252 13.16 15.63 20.61
N ASP A 253 12.17 15.73 21.50
CA ASP A 253 12.42 15.87 22.94
C ASP A 253 12.93 14.55 23.57
N THR A 254 14.13 14.62 24.14
CA THR A 254 14.77 13.50 24.81
C THR A 254 14.06 13.08 26.11
N ALA A 255 13.36 13.99 26.80
CA ALA A 255 12.62 13.64 28.02
C ALA A 255 11.42 12.74 27.69
N THR A 256 10.69 13.08 26.63
CA THR A 256 9.58 12.29 26.07
C THR A 256 10.04 10.88 25.67
N LEU A 257 11.10 10.77 24.86
CA LEU A 257 11.63 9.46 24.44
C LEU A 257 12.08 8.62 25.64
N ALA A 258 12.79 9.23 26.59
CA ALA A 258 13.23 8.54 27.81
C ALA A 258 12.05 8.06 28.68
N PHE A 259 10.94 8.81 28.71
CA PHE A 259 9.75 8.45 29.47
C PHE A 259 9.01 7.22 28.88
N TYR A 260 8.91 7.13 27.55
CA TYR A 260 8.20 6.04 26.88
C TYR A 260 9.05 4.79 26.62
N LEU A 261 10.38 4.92 26.57
CA LEU A 261 11.29 3.81 26.30
C LEU A 261 11.14 2.59 27.23
N PRO A 262 10.96 2.72 28.55
CA PRO A 262 10.68 1.58 29.42
C PRO A 262 9.35 0.88 29.12
N ARG A 263 8.34 1.65 28.68
CA ARG A 263 7.01 1.10 28.33
C ARG A 263 7.08 0.27 27.05
N LEU A 264 7.77 0.78 26.03
CA LEU A 264 8.03 0.01 24.79
C LEU A 264 8.83 -1.26 25.10
N LYS A 265 9.90 -1.16 25.92
CA LYS A 265 10.68 -2.32 26.35
C LYS A 265 9.81 -3.38 27.03
N GLN A 266 8.90 -2.97 27.90
CA GLN A 266 7.98 -3.88 28.57
C GLN A 266 7.10 -4.64 27.57
N ARG A 267 6.57 -3.97 26.54
CA ARG A 267 5.82 -4.64 25.47
C ARG A 267 6.70 -5.61 24.67
N CYS A 268 7.97 -5.28 24.41
CA CYS A 268 8.88 -6.22 23.75
C CYS A 268 9.11 -7.49 24.58
N LEU A 269 9.27 -7.35 25.90
CA LEU A 269 9.42 -8.49 26.81
C LEU A 269 8.17 -9.37 26.85
N GLU A 270 6.99 -8.78 26.64
CA GLU A 270 5.70 -9.49 26.57
C GLU A 270 5.42 -10.09 25.18
N GLY A 271 6.27 -9.85 24.19
CA GLY A 271 6.03 -10.27 22.80
C GLY A 271 5.00 -9.43 22.05
N GLU A 272 4.66 -8.25 22.59
CA GLU A 272 3.62 -7.35 22.09
C GLU A 272 4.18 -6.19 21.25
N ALA A 273 5.50 -6.10 21.12
CA ALA A 273 6.20 -5.15 20.24
C ALA A 273 7.54 -5.72 19.75
N GLU A 274 8.00 -5.32 18.58
CA GLU A 274 9.28 -5.76 18.04
C GLU A 274 10.47 -5.08 18.74
N TRP A 275 11.53 -5.85 18.98
CA TRP A 275 12.77 -5.32 19.56
C TRP A 275 13.47 -4.30 18.66
N LEU A 276 13.21 -4.33 17.34
CA LEU A 276 13.74 -3.34 16.41
C LEU A 276 13.24 -1.92 16.77
N TRP A 277 11.99 -1.80 17.22
CA TRP A 277 11.41 -0.53 17.64
C TRP A 277 12.06 -0.01 18.92
N TYR A 278 12.31 -0.90 19.90
CA TYR A 278 13.05 -0.53 21.10
C TYR A 278 14.48 -0.06 20.77
N ALA A 279 15.22 -0.83 19.96
CA ALA A 279 16.58 -0.50 19.56
C ALA A 279 16.63 0.85 18.82
N THR A 280 15.68 1.09 17.91
CA THR A 280 15.57 2.34 17.15
C THR A 280 15.33 3.54 18.06
N MET A 281 14.39 3.43 19.00
CA MET A 281 14.09 4.53 19.92
C MET A 281 15.23 4.78 20.94
N TYR A 282 15.89 3.70 21.39
CA TYR A 282 17.06 3.79 22.26
C TYR A 282 18.20 4.55 21.57
N ASP A 283 18.60 4.12 20.38
CA ASP A 283 19.71 4.75 19.66
C ASP A 283 19.36 6.20 19.26
N ARG A 284 18.11 6.47 18.86
CA ARG A 284 17.65 7.83 18.58
C ARG A 284 17.79 8.73 19.81
N LEU A 285 17.39 8.26 20.99
CA LEU A 285 17.57 8.98 22.24
C LEU A 285 19.05 9.28 22.53
N GLN A 286 19.95 8.33 22.27
CA GLN A 286 21.39 8.54 22.46
C GLN A 286 21.94 9.59 21.49
N VAL A 287 21.61 9.46 20.20
CA VAL A 287 22.06 10.41 19.17
C VAL A 287 21.58 11.83 19.46
N LEU A 288 20.31 12.00 19.89
CA LEU A 288 19.78 13.31 20.28
C LEU A 288 20.46 13.91 21.53
N LYS A 289 21.05 13.06 22.39
CA LYS A 289 21.89 13.49 23.52
C LYS A 289 23.35 13.72 23.14
N GLY A 290 23.73 13.50 21.88
CA GLY A 290 25.13 13.56 21.43
C GLY A 290 25.97 12.38 21.92
N LEU A 291 25.34 11.27 22.30
CA LEU A 291 25.99 10.06 22.79
C LEU A 291 26.09 8.99 21.68
N PRO A 292 27.08 8.09 21.74
CA PRO A 292 27.14 6.94 20.85
C PRO A 292 25.90 6.05 21.00
N GLN A 293 25.50 5.40 19.90
CA GLN A 293 24.37 4.48 19.85
C GLN A 293 24.80 3.04 20.12
N ARG A 294 23.87 2.19 20.59
CA ARG A 294 24.19 0.80 20.97
C ARG A 294 23.92 -0.19 19.85
N TYR A 295 22.79 -0.07 19.15
CA TYR A 295 22.31 -1.11 18.23
C TYR A 295 22.55 -0.79 16.75
N GLY A 296 23.06 0.40 16.44
CA GLY A 296 23.43 0.81 15.08
C GLY A 296 22.23 1.08 14.16
N THR A 297 21.13 1.61 14.70
CA THR A 297 19.90 1.87 13.93
C THR A 297 19.83 3.28 13.32
N GLN A 298 20.62 4.24 13.81
CA GLN A 298 20.62 5.63 13.36
C GLN A 298 21.74 5.92 12.37
N TYR A 299 21.39 6.62 11.30
CA TYR A 299 22.28 7.03 10.23
C TYR A 299 22.05 8.51 9.92
N ARG A 300 23.09 9.20 9.43
CA ARG A 300 23.01 10.56 8.89
C ARG A 300 23.40 10.55 7.41
N ARG A 301 22.85 11.48 6.64
CA ARG A 301 23.31 11.71 5.27
C ARG A 301 24.72 12.29 5.29
N VAL A 302 25.55 11.86 4.35
CA VAL A 302 26.86 12.49 4.09
C VAL A 302 26.63 13.75 3.28
N GLU A 303 27.24 14.86 3.70
CA GLU A 303 27.11 16.14 3.00
C GLU A 303 27.87 16.09 1.67
N GLY A 304 27.18 16.36 0.55
CA GLY A 304 27.78 16.38 -0.79
C GLY A 304 27.74 15.04 -1.55
N GLU A 305 27.24 13.97 -0.95
CA GLU A 305 27.06 12.66 -1.58
C GLU A 305 25.58 12.30 -1.63
N GLU A 306 24.97 12.40 -2.82
CA GLU A 306 23.64 11.85 -3.04
C GLU A 306 23.74 10.33 -2.88
N GLU A 307 22.98 9.76 -1.94
CA GLU A 307 22.84 8.32 -1.65
C GLU A 307 23.79 7.68 -0.63
N GLU A 308 24.73 8.43 -0.04
CA GLU A 308 25.59 7.88 1.03
C GLU A 308 25.08 8.23 2.44
N TYR A 309 24.94 7.20 3.28
CA TYR A 309 24.53 7.33 4.68
C TYR A 309 25.65 6.81 5.58
N GLU A 310 26.05 7.64 6.54
CA GLU A 310 27.02 7.30 7.56
C GLU A 310 26.31 6.87 8.85
N LEU A 311 26.80 5.81 9.48
CA LEU A 311 26.32 5.36 10.78
C LEU A 311 26.78 6.33 11.88
N PHE A 312 25.89 6.72 12.80
CA PHE A 312 26.32 7.46 13.99
C PHE A 312 27.28 6.62 14.88
N PRO A 313 28.19 7.24 15.66
CA PRO A 313 29.18 6.53 16.47
C PRO A 313 28.57 5.42 17.34
N LEU A 314 29.21 4.26 17.41
CA LEU A 314 28.80 3.13 18.25
C LEU A 314 29.40 3.24 19.64
N GLU A 315 28.64 2.82 20.67
CA GLU A 315 29.15 2.67 22.05
C GLU A 315 30.37 1.75 22.09
N ASP A 316 30.31 0.62 21.38
CA ASP A 316 31.44 -0.28 21.15
C ASP A 316 31.18 -1.09 19.86
N ALA A 317 32.03 -0.88 18.84
CA ALA A 317 31.90 -1.53 17.54
C ALA A 317 32.18 -3.04 17.59
N ALA A 318 32.91 -3.55 18.57
CA ALA A 318 33.14 -4.99 18.75
C ALA A 318 31.96 -5.69 19.43
N MET A 319 31.09 -4.95 20.12
CA MET A 319 29.96 -5.49 20.87
C MET A 319 28.61 -5.34 20.18
N VAL A 320 28.50 -4.49 19.15
CA VAL A 320 27.24 -4.17 18.47
C VAL A 320 26.47 -5.41 18.01
N ASP A 321 27.15 -6.37 17.37
CA ASP A 321 26.50 -7.58 16.88
C ASP A 321 26.02 -8.48 18.02
N LYS A 322 26.73 -8.50 19.15
CA LYS A 322 26.30 -9.24 20.34
C LYS A 322 25.04 -8.63 20.95
N TRP A 323 24.98 -7.30 21.10
CA TRP A 323 23.77 -6.62 21.61
C TRP A 323 22.58 -6.76 20.66
N ARG A 324 22.82 -6.79 19.35
CA ARG A 324 21.78 -7.03 18.35
C ARG A 324 21.27 -8.47 18.41
N ASP A 325 22.15 -9.44 18.60
CA ASP A 325 21.79 -10.85 18.74
C ASP A 325 20.94 -11.10 20.00
N GLU A 326 21.26 -10.45 21.12
CA GLU A 326 20.44 -10.48 22.36
C GLU A 326 18.98 -10.02 22.12
N LEU A 327 18.75 -9.20 21.10
CA LEU A 327 17.44 -8.69 20.69
C LEU A 327 16.85 -9.40 19.46
N GLY A 328 17.56 -10.36 18.87
CA GLY A 328 17.15 -11.06 17.65
C GLY A 328 17.22 -10.21 16.36
N LEU A 329 18.04 -9.16 16.33
CA LEU A 329 18.14 -8.22 15.20
C LEU A 329 19.16 -8.64 14.12
N GLY A 330 19.90 -9.73 14.35
CA GLY A 330 20.99 -10.18 13.49
C GLY A 330 22.16 -9.19 13.41
N VAL A 331 23.16 -9.51 12.60
CA VAL A 331 24.37 -8.70 12.43
C VAL A 331 24.07 -7.33 11.81
N LEU A 332 24.85 -6.31 12.19
CA LEU A 332 24.75 -4.97 11.62
C LEU A 332 25.14 -4.99 10.14
N GLN A 333 24.17 -4.74 9.27
CA GLN A 333 24.40 -4.61 7.83
C GLN A 333 24.81 -3.17 7.48
N LYS A 334 25.78 -3.00 6.59
CA LYS A 334 26.01 -1.69 5.96
C LYS A 334 24.81 -1.37 5.08
N LYS A 335 24.11 -0.26 5.35
CA LYS A 335 23.09 0.25 4.42
C LYS A 335 23.79 0.80 3.17
N LYS A 336 23.65 0.11 2.04
CA LYS A 336 23.73 0.74 0.72
C LYS A 336 22.32 1.20 0.33
N CYS A 337 22.22 2.27 -0.44
CA CYS A 337 20.97 2.85 -0.89
C CYS A 337 20.27 1.92 -1.89
N ASP A 338 19.77 0.77 -1.43
CA ASP A 338 18.90 -0.08 -2.22
C ASP A 338 17.85 -0.72 -1.32
N GLN A 339 16.64 -0.18 -1.48
CA GLN A 339 15.37 -0.78 -1.12
C GLN A 339 15.12 -0.95 0.38
N ILE A 340 14.25 -0.09 0.90
CA ILE A 340 13.39 -0.48 2.01
C ILE A 340 12.54 -1.65 1.50
N VAL A 341 13.07 -2.87 1.63
CA VAL A 341 12.27 -4.07 1.50
C VAL A 341 11.42 -4.10 2.76
N PHE A 342 10.18 -3.63 2.63
CA PHE A 342 9.15 -4.00 3.60
C PHE A 342 8.96 -5.49 3.43
N ASN A 343 9.64 -6.29 4.25
CA ASN A 343 9.33 -7.71 4.38
C ASN A 343 7.90 -7.79 4.93
N GLU A 344 6.92 -8.08 4.07
CA GLU A 344 5.64 -8.60 4.53
C GLU A 344 5.88 -10.03 5.04
N PRO A 345 5.42 -10.39 6.25
CA PRO A 345 5.17 -11.79 6.58
C PRO A 345 3.97 -12.34 5.81
#